data_AF-A0A0M0BRG5-F1
#
_entry.id   AF-A0A0M0BRG5-F1
#
_cell.length_a   1.000
_cell.length_b   1.000
_cell.length_c   1.000
_cell.angle_alpha   90.00
_cell.angle_beta   90.00
_cell.angle_gamma   90.00
#
_symmetry.space_group_name_H-M   'P 1'
#
loop_
_entity.id
_entity.type
_entity.pdbx_description
1 polymer ?
#
loop_
_entity_poly.entity_id
_entity_poly.type
_entity_poly.pdbx_seq_one_letter_code
_entity_poly.pdbx_strand_id
1 'polypeptide(L)'
;MLKQRWACIEEAKRAKNFGVLIGLKLGQKRFEEAIKIKGIAEKNGKAAFLFAVRELSPETLMEFPSVDAYVNTACPRISLEAPSKFRKPVLTLNEFMVVAGETSWETLLRNGLFEN
;
A
#
# COMPACT_ATOMS: atom_id res chain seq x y z
N MET A 1 -11.23 -12.89 3.78
CA MET A 1 -10.21 -12.14 3.02
C MET A 1 -10.77 -10.93 2.28
N LEU A 2 -11.67 -11.07 1.28
CA LEU A 2 -12.15 -9.92 0.48
C LEU A 2 -12.78 -8.78 1.28
N LYS A 3 -13.66 -9.09 2.23
CA LYS A 3 -14.27 -8.08 3.13
C LYS A 3 -13.22 -7.30 3.92
N GLN A 4 -12.14 -7.95 4.36
CA GLN A 4 -11.05 -7.30 5.10
C GLN A 4 -10.22 -6.40 4.18
N ARG A 5 -9.94 -6.83 2.93
CA ARG A 5 -9.23 -6.00 1.95
C ARG A 5 -10.07 -4.78 1.55
N TRP A 6 -11.37 -4.96 1.34
CA TRP A 6 -12.28 -3.85 1.07
C TRP A 6 -12.35 -2.86 2.24
N ALA A 7 -12.46 -3.34 3.48
CA ALA A 7 -12.39 -2.47 4.66
C ALA A 7 -11.07 -1.70 4.74
N CYS A 8 -9.94 -2.35 4.43
CA CYS A 8 -8.61 -1.71 4.37
C CYS A 8 -8.55 -0.61 3.31
N ILE A 9 -9.12 -0.84 2.12
CA ILE A 9 -9.23 0.16 1.05
C ILE A 9 -10.09 1.35 1.49
N GLU A 10 -11.26 1.10 2.07
CA GLU A 10 -12.19 2.14 2.50
C GLU A 10 -11.60 2.99 3.63
N GLU A 11 -10.85 2.38 4.55
CA GLU A 11 -10.10 3.10 5.57
C GLU A 11 -9.00 3.97 4.93
N ALA A 12 -8.21 3.41 4.01
CA ALA A 12 -7.14 4.12 3.33
C ALA A 12 -7.62 5.26 2.44
N LYS A 13 -8.85 5.23 1.90
CA LYS A 13 -9.43 6.39 1.17
C LYS A 13 -9.46 7.67 1.99
N ARG A 14 -9.58 7.54 3.32
CA ARG A 14 -9.62 8.67 4.28
C ARG A 14 -8.23 9.16 4.69
N ALA A 15 -7.17 8.41 4.37
CA ALA A 15 -5.79 8.79 4.68
C ALA A 15 -5.40 10.08 3.96
N LYS A 16 -4.60 10.93 4.62
CA LYS A 16 -4.00 12.15 4.04
C LYS A 16 -2.53 11.94 3.72
N ASN A 17 -1.84 11.15 4.54
CA ASN A 17 -0.42 10.88 4.45
C ASN A 17 -0.16 9.41 4.15
N PHE A 18 0.56 9.12 3.06
CA PHE A 18 0.91 7.77 2.63
C PHE A 18 2.40 7.49 2.79
N GLY A 19 2.73 6.29 3.29
CA GLY A 19 4.07 5.74 3.23
C GLY A 19 4.19 4.69 2.12
N VAL A 20 5.06 4.92 1.14
CA VAL A 20 5.32 3.99 0.05
C VAL A 20 6.57 3.18 0.37
N LEU A 21 6.40 1.89 0.60
CA LEU A 21 7.43 0.99 1.11
C LEU A 21 8.19 0.34 -0.04
N ILE A 22 9.52 0.52 -0.04
CA ILE A 22 10.46 -0.06 -1.01
C ILE A 22 11.30 -1.12 -0.29
N GLY A 23 11.26 -2.36 -0.79
CA GLY A 23 12.04 -3.46 -0.22
C GLY A 23 13.51 -3.40 -0.66
N LEU A 24 14.42 -3.50 0.31
CA LEU A 24 15.87 -3.49 0.05
C LEU A 24 16.45 -4.88 -0.26
N LYS A 25 15.70 -5.96 -0.02
CA LYS A 25 16.09 -7.34 -0.36
C LYS A 25 16.14 -7.54 -1.88
N LEU A 26 16.99 -8.47 -2.34
CA LEU A 26 17.09 -8.81 -3.76
C LEU A 26 15.72 -9.24 -4.30
N GLY A 27 15.32 -8.71 -5.45
CA GLY A 27 14.00 -8.95 -6.05
C GLY A 27 12.84 -8.12 -5.48
N GLN A 28 13.07 -7.25 -4.48
CA GLN A 28 12.03 -6.37 -3.90
C GLN A 28 12.24 -4.88 -4.19
N LYS A 29 13.31 -4.53 -4.91
CA LYS A 29 13.75 -3.16 -5.21
C LYS A 29 12.93 -2.52 -6.34
N ARG A 30 11.64 -2.33 -6.10
CA ARG A 30 10.67 -1.74 -7.06
C ARG A 30 10.61 -0.21 -6.94
N PHE A 31 11.74 0.43 -7.25
CA PHE A 31 11.91 1.88 -7.12
C PHE A 31 11.02 2.67 -8.09
N GLU A 32 10.96 2.25 -9.36
CA GLU A 32 10.17 2.93 -10.39
C GLU A 32 8.69 2.92 -10.03
N GLU A 33 8.15 1.77 -9.60
CA GLU A 33 6.76 1.70 -9.17
C GLU A 33 6.51 2.52 -7.91
N ALA A 34 7.42 2.53 -6.95
CA ALA A 34 7.26 3.36 -5.76
C ALA A 34 7.21 4.86 -6.07
N ILE A 35 8.07 5.33 -6.98
CA ILE A 35 8.06 6.71 -7.46
C ILE A 35 6.74 7.02 -8.18
N LYS A 36 6.25 6.11 -9.03
CA LYS A 36 4.96 6.24 -9.71
C LYS A 36 3.80 6.34 -8.70
N ILE A 37 3.76 5.47 -7.70
CA ILE A 37 2.74 5.50 -6.64
C ILE A 37 2.77 6.82 -5.89
N LYS A 38 3.96 7.30 -5.51
CA LYS A 38 4.12 8.62 -4.87
C LYS A 38 3.49 9.72 -5.73
N GLY A 39 3.82 9.75 -7.03
CA GLY A 39 3.27 10.76 -7.95
C GLY A 39 1.75 10.69 -8.09
N ILE A 40 1.16 9.49 -8.14
CA ILE A 40 -0.30 9.31 -8.18
C ILE A 40 -0.95 9.81 -6.89
N ALA A 41 -0.37 9.50 -5.72
CA ALA A 41 -0.87 9.97 -4.44
C ALA A 41 -0.88 11.51 -4.37
N GLU A 42 0.23 12.15 -4.76
CA GLU A 42 0.39 13.60 -4.75
C GLU A 42 -0.57 14.29 -5.73
N LYS A 43 -0.76 13.74 -6.93
CA LYS A 43 -1.74 14.22 -7.91
C LYS A 43 -3.18 14.19 -7.34
N ASN A 44 -3.47 13.24 -6.46
CA ASN A 44 -4.77 13.10 -5.77
C ASN A 44 -4.85 13.91 -4.46
N GLY A 45 -3.94 14.87 -4.24
CA GLY A 45 -3.96 15.75 -3.08
C GLY A 45 -3.58 15.06 -1.77
N LYS A 46 -2.85 13.94 -1.83
CA LYS A 46 -2.32 13.22 -0.67
C LYS A 46 -0.83 13.51 -0.51
N ALA A 47 -0.33 13.62 0.71
CA ALA A 47 1.11 13.62 0.95
C ALA A 47 1.64 12.19 0.84
N ALA A 48 2.82 11.99 0.23
CA ALA A 48 3.41 10.67 0.08
C ALA A 48 4.92 10.67 0.30
N PHE A 49 5.39 9.72 1.11
CA PHE A 49 6.79 9.60 1.53
C PHE A 49 7.34 8.22 1.14
N LEU A 50 8.57 8.17 0.62
CA LEU A 50 9.23 6.91 0.29
C LEU A 50 9.96 6.35 1.53
N PHE A 51 9.78 5.06 1.80
CA PHE A 51 10.44 4.36 2.89
C PHE A 51 11.23 3.18 2.34
N ALA A 52 12.55 3.22 2.48
CA ALA A 52 13.40 2.08 2.16
C ALA A 52 13.51 1.15 3.37
N VAL A 53 13.01 -0.08 3.25
CA VAL A 53 12.93 -1.04 4.35
C VAL A 53 13.61 -2.36 3.99
N ARG A 54 14.42 -2.89 4.91
CA ARG A 54 15.02 -4.23 4.74
C ARG A 54 14.13 -5.33 5.29
N GLU A 55 13.51 -5.08 6.44
CA GLU A 55 12.50 -5.93 7.07
C GLU A 55 11.26 -5.10 7.32
N LEU A 56 10.08 -5.66 7.04
CA LEU A 56 8.81 -5.00 7.27
C LEU A 56 8.12 -5.67 8.47
N SER A 57 7.91 -4.91 9.53
CA SER A 57 7.21 -5.35 10.74
C SER A 57 6.13 -4.35 11.13
N PRO A 58 5.04 -4.78 11.81
CA PRO A 58 4.05 -3.86 12.35
C PRO A 58 4.68 -2.78 13.24
N GLU A 59 5.67 -3.15 14.05
CA GLU A 59 6.37 -2.27 14.98
C GLU A 59 7.05 -1.13 14.22
N THR A 60 7.82 -1.47 13.16
CA THR A 60 8.52 -0.47 12.34
C THR A 60 7.57 0.54 11.69
N LEU A 61 6.37 0.12 11.30
CA LEU A 61 5.38 1.04 10.73
C LEU A 61 4.76 1.97 11.78
N MET A 62 4.62 1.51 13.03
CA MET A 62 4.04 2.33 14.09
C MET A 62 4.94 3.49 14.55
N GLU A 63 6.25 3.43 14.28
CA GLU A 63 7.21 4.50 14.56
C GLU A 63 6.96 5.79 13.75
N PHE A 64 6.08 5.74 12.75
CA PHE A 64 5.71 6.90 11.93
C PHE A 64 4.25 7.29 12.19
N PRO A 65 3.96 8.01 13.29
CA PRO A 65 2.59 8.33 13.67
C PRO A 65 1.87 9.20 12.64
N SER A 66 2.60 10.06 11.90
CA SER A 66 2.06 10.96 10.88
C SER A 66 1.62 10.25 9.59
N VAL A 67 2.04 9.01 9.33
CA VAL A 67 1.60 8.24 8.16
C VAL A 67 0.26 7.58 8.47
N ASP A 68 -0.75 7.77 7.63
CA ASP A 68 -2.09 7.22 7.89
C ASP A 68 -2.25 5.83 7.26
N ALA A 69 -1.65 5.60 6.10
CA ALA A 69 -1.72 4.33 5.37
C ALA A 69 -0.41 4.04 4.61
N TYR A 70 -0.17 2.77 4.31
CA TYR A 70 1.01 2.32 3.59
C TYR A 70 0.66 1.64 2.27
N VAL A 71 1.54 1.81 1.29
CA VAL A 71 1.52 1.05 0.02
C VAL A 71 2.77 0.20 -0.03
N ASN A 72 2.59 -1.11 -0.10
CA ASN A 72 3.70 -2.06 -0.17
C ASN A 72 4.07 -2.33 -1.63
N THR A 73 5.22 -1.82 -2.08
CA THR A 73 5.78 -2.14 -3.41
C THR A 73 6.81 -3.28 -3.34
N ALA A 74 7.11 -3.81 -2.15
CA ALA A 74 8.03 -4.91 -1.94
C ALA A 74 7.34 -6.27 -2.18
N CYS A 75 7.42 -7.19 -1.21
CA CYS A 75 6.77 -8.50 -1.34
C CYS A 75 5.26 -8.38 -1.01
N PRO A 76 4.35 -8.67 -1.95
CA PRO A 76 2.91 -8.52 -1.74
C PRO A 76 2.38 -9.43 -0.63
N ARG A 77 3.01 -10.59 -0.38
CA ARG A 77 2.62 -11.53 0.68
C ARG A 77 2.48 -10.89 2.06
N ILE A 78 3.33 -9.90 2.39
CA ILE A 78 3.30 -9.26 3.71
C ILE A 78 2.00 -8.48 3.92
N SER A 79 1.51 -7.78 2.89
CA SER A 79 0.24 -7.06 2.97
C SER A 79 -0.97 -7.99 3.06
N LEU A 80 -0.84 -9.24 2.59
CA LEU A 80 -1.94 -10.18 2.42
C LEU A 80 -2.07 -11.17 3.56
N GLU A 81 -0.96 -11.64 4.12
CA GLU A 81 -0.93 -12.70 5.14
C GLU A 81 -1.02 -12.15 6.57
N ALA A 82 -0.70 -10.87 6.78
CA ALA A 82 -0.70 -10.25 8.11
C ALA A 82 -1.57 -8.99 8.28
N PRO A 83 -2.71 -8.80 7.58
CA PRO A 83 -3.49 -7.56 7.68
C PRO A 83 -3.99 -7.28 9.11
N SER A 84 -4.31 -8.31 9.89
CA SER A 84 -4.73 -8.15 11.30
C SER A 84 -3.60 -7.75 12.25
N LYS A 85 -2.33 -7.85 11.83
CA LYS A 85 -1.18 -7.46 12.66
C LYS A 85 -0.86 -5.97 12.53
N PHE A 86 -1.27 -5.33 11.44
CA PHE A 86 -1.04 -3.91 11.22
C PHE A 86 -2.19 -3.08 11.78
N ARG A 87 -1.88 -2.04 12.54
CA ARG A 87 -2.88 -1.10 13.09
C ARG A 87 -3.29 -0.02 12.10
N LYS A 88 -2.56 0.12 11.01
CA LYS A 88 -2.79 1.07 9.92
C LYS A 88 -2.98 0.30 8.62
N PRO A 89 -3.77 0.79 7.65
CA PRO A 89 -3.95 0.14 6.36
C PRO A 89 -2.61 -0.11 5.66
N VAL A 90 -2.39 -1.33 5.20
CA VAL A 90 -1.26 -1.70 4.34
C VAL A 90 -1.82 -2.29 3.04
N LEU A 91 -1.72 -1.52 1.97
CA LEU A 91 -2.26 -1.83 0.66
C LEU A 91 -1.22 -2.54 -0.21
N THR A 92 -1.70 -3.33 -1.17
CA THR A 92 -0.94 -3.68 -2.36
C THR A 92 -0.97 -2.51 -3.36
N LEU A 93 -0.18 -2.62 -4.42
CA LEU A 93 -0.21 -1.66 -5.53
C LEU A 93 -1.61 -1.54 -6.14
N ASN A 94 -2.24 -2.67 -6.47
CA ASN A 94 -3.54 -2.68 -7.16
C ASN A 94 -4.63 -2.06 -6.28
N GLU A 95 -4.60 -2.31 -4.98
CA GLU A 95 -5.58 -1.73 -4.05
C GLU A 95 -5.37 -0.23 -3.86
N PHE A 96 -4.13 0.24 -3.90
CA PHE A 96 -3.87 1.67 -3.95
C PHE A 96 -4.45 2.31 -5.23
N MET A 97 -4.42 1.62 -6.38
CA MET A 97 -5.05 2.14 -7.60
C MET A 97 -6.57 2.32 -7.42
N VAL A 98 -7.23 1.46 -6.63
CA VAL A 98 -8.65 1.64 -6.25
C VAL A 98 -8.82 2.85 -5.34
N VAL A 99 -7.92 3.05 -4.37
CA VAL A 99 -7.93 4.23 -3.48
C VAL A 99 -7.73 5.52 -4.27
N ALA A 100 -6.85 5.50 -5.26
CA ALA A 100 -6.54 6.65 -6.12
C ALA A 100 -7.61 6.91 -7.21
N GLY A 101 -8.62 6.05 -7.34
CA GLY A 101 -9.67 6.18 -8.36
C GLY A 101 -9.23 5.84 -9.79
N GLU A 102 -8.05 5.22 -9.95
CA GLU A 102 -7.50 4.81 -11.25
C GLU A 102 -8.13 3.50 -11.75
N THR A 103 -8.75 2.72 -10.86
CA THR A 103 -9.55 1.53 -11.20
C THR A 103 -10.66 1.30 -10.17
N SER A 104 -11.60 0.41 -10.46
CA SER A 104 -12.67 0.03 -9.52
C SER A 104 -12.34 -1.27 -8.78
N TRP A 105 -12.99 -1.48 -7.63
CA TRP A 105 -12.87 -2.73 -6.87
C TRP A 105 -13.31 -3.95 -7.71
N GLU A 106 -14.39 -3.80 -8.47
CA GLU A 106 -14.92 -4.86 -9.34
C GLU A 106 -13.93 -5.21 -10.45
N THR A 107 -13.28 -4.20 -11.03
CA THR A 107 -12.24 -4.39 -12.05
C THR A 107 -11.05 -5.14 -11.45
N LEU A 108 -10.59 -4.73 -10.26
CA LEU A 108 -9.52 -5.41 -9.54
C LEU A 108 -9.86 -6.88 -9.24
N LEU A 109 -11.10 -7.17 -8.84
CA LEU A 109 -11.55 -8.55 -8.58
C LEU A 109 -11.56 -9.40 -9.85
N ARG A 110 -11.96 -8.83 -11.00
CA ARG A 110 -11.98 -9.54 -12.30
C ARG A 110 -10.58 -9.88 -12.81
N ASN A 111 -9.62 -8.97 -12.59
CA ASN A 111 -8.24 -9.13 -13.05
C ASN A 111 -7.39 -10.01 -12.12
N GLY A 112 -7.98 -10.58 -11.07
CA GLY A 112 -7.25 -11.26 -10.00
C GLY A 112 -6.64 -10.26 -9.02
N LEU A 113 -6.94 -10.44 -7.72
CA LEU A 113 -6.51 -9.50 -6.67
C LEU A 113 -4.99 -9.28 -6.60
N PHE A 114 -4.22 -10.25 -7.08
CA PHE A 114 -2.77 -10.34 -6.88
C PHE A 114 -1.99 -10.53 -8.16
N GLU A 115 -2.64 -10.49 -9.33
CA GLU A 115 -1.93 -10.60 -10.60
C GLU A 115 -1.31 -9.25 -10.99
N ASN A 116 0.00 -9.28 -11.16
CA ASN A 116 0.83 -8.46 -12.04
C ASN A 116 2.02 -9.33 -12.45
#